data_AF-A0A8H7BUT0-F1
#
_entry.id   AF-A0A8H7BUT0-F1
#
_cell.length_a   1.000
_cell.length_b   1.000
_cell.length_c   1.000
_cell.angle_alpha   90.00
_cell.angle_beta   90.00
_cell.angle_gamma   90.00
#
_symmetry.space_group_name_H-M   'P 1'
#
loop_
_entity.id
_entity.type
_entity.pdbx_description
1 polymer ?
#
loop_
_entity_poly.entity_id
_entity_poly.type
_entity_poly.pdbx_seq_one_letter_code
_entity_poly.pdbx_strand_id
1 'polypeptide(L)'
;MFEGETLRKSRHQASAYKRSSREERFSSTAMKFTSLLSAVLVFTLSAANAEKEPANLQFMPAPRIFPPEYRIRADLVVSHTSHEIILRTKEPNWVASYPERTRGVVDYNQLPQGRYDAVINDNDAKGGDKTFRIDLTRPGAEFHYEGTSVTDESIDDLPADGYVRTVDDDFR
;
A
#
# COMPACT_ATOMS: atom_id res chain seq x y z
N MET A 1 -72.69 27.93 2.16
CA MET A 1 -71.21 27.85 2.25
C MET A 1 -70.84 28.30 3.64
N PHE A 2 -70.13 27.46 4.38
CA PHE A 2 -69.96 27.55 5.83
C PHE A 2 -68.87 28.56 6.26
N GLU A 3 -69.21 29.33 7.29
CA GLU A 3 -68.34 30.15 8.14
C GLU A 3 -67.58 29.29 9.18
N GLY A 4 -66.54 29.85 9.80
CA GLY A 4 -66.30 29.65 11.24
C GLY A 4 -64.98 29.00 11.70
N GLU A 5 -64.08 29.87 12.18
CA GLU A 5 -63.40 29.83 13.50
C GLU A 5 -62.68 28.56 14.05
N THR A 6 -61.36 28.72 14.22
CA THR A 6 -60.55 28.60 15.46
C THR A 6 -60.94 27.68 16.65
N LEU A 7 -59.94 26.86 17.05
CA LEU A 7 -59.41 26.63 18.42
C LEU A 7 -60.36 26.17 19.56
N ARG A 8 -60.14 24.96 20.09
CA ARG A 8 -59.76 24.64 21.50
C ARG A 8 -60.07 23.19 21.93
N LYS A 9 -59.10 22.60 22.67
CA LYS A 9 -59.20 21.85 23.96
C LYS A 9 -60.26 20.72 24.05
N SER A 10 -60.08 19.57 24.73
CA SER A 10 -59.32 19.28 25.94
C SER A 10 -59.58 17.81 26.37
N ARG A 11 -58.51 17.13 26.78
CA ARG A 11 -58.35 16.32 28.01
C ARG A 11 -59.28 15.14 28.38
N HIS A 12 -58.57 14.06 28.69
CA HIS A 12 -58.64 13.19 29.88
C HIS A 12 -59.80 12.21 30.02
N GLN A 13 -59.43 10.93 30.13
CA GLN A 13 -59.62 10.06 31.30
C GLN A 13 -58.53 8.96 31.21
N ALA A 14 -57.60 8.85 32.18
CA ALA A 14 -57.70 8.02 33.40
C ALA A 14 -57.87 6.53 33.06
N SER A 15 -57.26 5.51 33.66
CA SER A 15 -56.41 5.24 34.82
C SER A 15 -56.35 3.69 34.91
N ALA A 16 -55.56 3.13 35.84
CA ALA A 16 -55.49 1.72 36.25
C ALA A 16 -54.60 0.80 35.38
N TYR A 17 -53.37 0.44 35.76
CA TYR A 17 -52.92 -0.35 36.93
C TYR A 17 -53.42 -1.81 36.91
N LYS A 18 -52.59 -2.75 36.43
CA LYS A 18 -52.26 -3.98 37.18
C LYS A 18 -51.04 -4.73 36.62
N ARG A 19 -50.11 -5.03 37.53
CA ARG A 19 -48.92 -5.89 37.39
C ARG A 19 -49.28 -7.38 37.48
N SER A 20 -48.29 -8.20 37.05
CA SER A 20 -48.00 -9.59 37.52
C SER A 20 -48.83 -10.68 36.83
N SER A 21 -48.34 -11.83 36.39
CA SER A 21 -47.08 -12.59 36.60
C SER A 21 -47.03 -13.75 35.60
N ARG A 22 -45.83 -14.03 35.06
CA ARG A 22 -45.16 -15.35 34.95
C ARG A 22 -46.04 -16.60 34.74
N GLU A 23 -45.89 -17.27 33.59
CA GLU A 23 -45.55 -18.71 33.49
C GLU A 23 -45.32 -19.15 32.03
N GLU A 24 -44.30 -19.98 31.84
CA GLU A 24 -43.79 -20.52 30.58
C GLU A 24 -44.66 -21.67 30.03
N ARG A 25 -44.60 -21.92 28.72
CA ARG A 25 -44.54 -23.28 28.13
C ARG A 25 -44.13 -23.26 26.65
N PHE A 26 -43.34 -24.28 26.30
CA PHE A 26 -42.45 -24.45 25.16
C PHE A 26 -43.07 -25.12 23.91
N SER A 27 -42.37 -24.93 22.77
CA SER A 27 -42.24 -25.82 21.58
C SER A 27 -43.40 -25.78 20.56
N SER A 28 -43.24 -25.72 19.24
CA SER A 28 -42.20 -26.15 18.29
C SER A 28 -42.40 -25.41 16.94
N THR A 29 -41.33 -25.11 16.20
CA THR A 29 -41.06 -25.46 14.77
C THR A 29 -40.19 -24.40 14.06
N ALA A 30 -39.11 -24.87 13.41
CA ALA A 30 -38.20 -24.20 12.46
C ALA A 30 -37.10 -23.26 13.03
N MET A 31 -35.98 -23.88 13.40
CA MET A 31 -34.64 -23.28 13.41
C MET A 31 -34.16 -23.02 11.98
N LYS A 32 -33.55 -21.85 11.71
CA LYS A 32 -32.29 -21.62 10.95
C LYS A 32 -32.15 -20.14 10.57
N PHE A 33 -31.40 -19.38 11.37
CA PHE A 33 -30.60 -18.28 10.83
C PHE A 33 -29.17 -18.47 11.32
N THR A 34 -28.48 -19.35 10.60
CA THR A 34 -27.02 -19.37 10.52
C THR A 34 -26.58 -18.07 9.86
N SER A 35 -25.84 -17.23 10.57
CA SER A 35 -24.47 -16.91 10.16
C SER A 35 -23.85 -15.98 11.19
N LEU A 36 -22.70 -16.42 11.71
CA LEU A 36 -21.77 -15.61 12.47
C LEU A 36 -21.26 -14.46 11.60
N LEU A 37 -21.10 -13.27 12.19
CA LEU A 37 -20.11 -12.33 11.72
C LEU A 37 -19.30 -11.83 12.92
N SER A 38 -18.40 -12.71 13.38
CA SER A 38 -17.22 -12.28 14.12
C SER A 38 -16.23 -11.74 13.09
N ALA A 39 -16.25 -10.44 12.85
CA ALA A 39 -15.19 -9.77 12.12
C ALA A 39 -14.19 -9.23 13.16
N VAL A 40 -13.32 -10.12 13.63
CA VAL A 40 -12.08 -9.72 14.30
C VAL A 40 -11.15 -9.23 13.20
N LEU A 41 -11.07 -7.91 13.02
CA LEU A 41 -10.00 -7.29 12.24
C LEU A 41 -9.07 -6.58 13.21
N VAL A 42 -8.31 -7.38 13.96
CA VAL A 42 -7.13 -6.89 14.67
C VAL A 42 -6.05 -6.75 13.61
N PHE A 43 -5.90 -5.55 13.04
CA PHE A 43 -4.66 -5.18 12.37
C PHE A 43 -3.61 -5.01 13.47
N THR A 44 -2.85 -6.07 13.73
CA THR A 44 -1.55 -5.92 14.38
C THR A 44 -0.69 -5.11 13.41
N LEU A 45 -0.51 -3.82 13.69
CA LEU A 45 0.52 -2.99 13.10
C LEU A 45 1.87 -3.60 13.45
N SER A 46 2.36 -4.51 12.61
CA SER A 46 3.75 -4.93 12.62
C SER A 46 4.59 -3.83 11.97
N ALA A 47 4.65 -2.65 12.58
CA ALA A 47 5.76 -1.73 12.38
C ALA A 47 6.95 -2.28 13.18
N ALA A 48 7.43 -3.46 12.80
CA ALA A 48 8.61 -4.06 13.38
C ALA A 48 9.82 -3.60 12.55
N ASN A 49 10.42 -2.48 12.98
CA ASN A 49 11.72 -1.97 12.55
C ASN A 49 12.02 -2.16 11.06
N ALA A 50 11.35 -1.38 10.23
CA ALA A 50 11.77 -1.21 8.85
C ALA A 50 13.14 -0.48 8.92
N GLU A 51 14.21 -1.18 8.55
CA GLU A 51 15.59 -0.71 8.72
C GLU A 51 15.90 0.27 7.59
N LYS A 52 16.01 1.56 7.93
CA LYS A 52 16.45 2.58 6.96
C LYS A 52 17.95 2.48 6.77
N GLU A 53 18.36 1.86 5.68
CA GLU A 53 19.75 1.64 5.33
C GLU A 53 20.20 2.58 4.21
N PRO A 54 21.33 3.28 4.33
CA PRO A 54 21.90 4.03 3.22
C PRO A 54 22.20 3.11 2.03
N ALA A 55 21.88 3.57 0.82
CA ALA A 55 22.04 2.78 -0.39
C ALA A 55 22.57 3.61 -1.57
N ASN A 56 23.37 2.97 -2.41
CA ASN A 56 23.75 3.50 -3.72
C ASN A 56 23.00 2.73 -4.79
N LEU A 57 22.27 3.42 -5.66
CA LEU A 57 21.73 2.80 -6.88
C LEU A 57 22.59 3.13 -8.07
N GLN A 58 22.79 2.13 -8.92
CA GLN A 58 23.36 2.27 -10.25
C GLN A 58 22.34 1.81 -11.29
N PHE A 59 21.87 2.75 -12.10
CA PHE A 59 20.98 2.50 -13.22
C PHE A 59 21.80 2.05 -14.43
N MET A 60 21.45 0.89 -14.98
CA MET A 60 22.05 0.40 -16.21
C MET A 60 21.23 0.86 -17.41
N PRO A 61 21.87 1.17 -18.56
CA PRO A 61 21.15 1.53 -19.78
C PRO A 61 20.16 0.44 -20.17
N ALA A 62 18.92 0.84 -20.45
CA ALA A 62 17.90 -0.09 -20.90
C ALA A 62 18.11 -0.47 -22.38
N PRO A 63 17.99 -1.75 -22.75
CA PRO A 63 17.97 -2.16 -24.14
C PRO A 63 16.72 -1.60 -24.85
N ARG A 64 16.87 -1.22 -26.13
CA ARG A 64 15.76 -0.75 -26.98
C ARG A 64 14.86 -1.90 -27.47
N ILE A 65 14.35 -2.69 -26.53
CA ILE A 65 13.41 -3.80 -26.75
C ILE A 65 12.10 -3.50 -26.03
N PHE A 66 10.98 -4.05 -26.51
CA PHE A 66 9.66 -3.80 -25.93
C PHE A 66 9.01 -5.10 -25.40
N PRO A 67 8.49 -5.12 -24.16
CA PRO A 67 8.59 -4.05 -23.16
C PRO A 67 10.05 -3.85 -22.70
N PRO A 68 10.45 -2.62 -22.35
CA PRO A 68 11.79 -2.36 -21.84
C PRO A 68 12.03 -3.09 -20.51
N GLU A 69 13.28 -3.49 -20.31
CA GLU A 69 13.75 -4.05 -19.06
C GLU A 69 14.83 -3.13 -18.47
N TYR A 70 14.51 -2.51 -17.34
CA TYR A 70 15.42 -1.64 -16.61
C TYR A 70 16.10 -2.43 -15.51
N ARG A 71 17.41 -2.28 -15.39
CA ARG A 71 18.22 -2.99 -14.40
C ARG A 71 18.91 -1.97 -13.51
N ILE A 72 18.76 -2.16 -12.21
CA ILE A 72 19.28 -1.25 -11.19
C ILE A 72 20.05 -2.10 -10.20
N ARG A 73 21.34 -1.82 -10.03
CA ARG A 73 22.13 -2.40 -8.93
C ARG A 73 21.92 -1.54 -7.70
N ALA A 74 21.50 -2.16 -6.60
CA ALA A 74 21.34 -1.53 -5.30
C ALA A 74 22.40 -2.08 -4.34
N ASP A 75 23.33 -1.23 -3.93
CA ASP A 75 24.38 -1.56 -2.97
C ASP A 75 24.00 -0.95 -1.61
N LEU A 76 23.65 -1.82 -0.66
CA LEU A 76 23.29 -1.48 0.70
C LEU A 76 24.56 -1.31 1.55
N VAL A 77 24.74 -0.13 2.14
CA VAL A 77 26.05 0.31 2.66
C VAL A 77 26.43 -0.36 3.98
N VAL A 78 25.46 -0.61 4.86
CA VAL A 78 25.71 -1.07 6.24
C VAL A 78 25.76 -2.59 6.30
N SER A 79 24.84 -3.26 5.63
CA SER A 79 24.75 -4.70 5.49
C SER A 79 25.82 -5.26 4.53
N HIS A 80 26.42 -4.39 3.71
CA HIS A 80 27.35 -4.77 2.64
C HIS A 80 26.73 -5.78 1.66
N THR A 81 25.44 -5.67 1.40
CA THR A 81 24.73 -6.53 0.46
C THR A 81 24.44 -5.80 -0.85
N SER A 82 24.53 -6.53 -1.96
CA SER A 82 24.18 -6.04 -3.29
C SER A 82 22.98 -6.79 -3.84
N HIS A 83 22.05 -6.05 -4.44
CA HIS A 83 20.87 -6.59 -5.12
C HIS A 83 20.78 -6.03 -6.53
N GLU A 84 20.17 -6.78 -7.43
CA GLU A 84 19.74 -6.28 -8.73
C GLU A 84 18.22 -6.25 -8.75
N ILE A 85 17.68 -5.06 -9.01
CA ILE A 85 16.27 -4.79 -9.23
C ILE A 85 16.06 -4.74 -10.74
N ILE A 86 15.16 -5.57 -11.24
CA ILE A 86 14.75 -5.64 -12.64
C ILE A 86 13.31 -5.14 -12.71
N LEU A 87 13.09 -4.08 -13.48
CA LEU A 87 11.78 -3.45 -13.66
C LEU A 87 11.35 -3.58 -15.12
N ARG A 88 10.10 -4.00 -15.34
CA ARG A 88 9.48 -4.04 -16.66
C ARG A 88 8.27 -3.12 -16.68
N THR A 89 8.31 -2.12 -17.54
CA THR A 89 7.23 -1.14 -17.70
C THR A 89 6.54 -1.32 -19.04
N LYS A 90 5.32 -0.80 -19.14
CA LYS A 90 4.61 -0.70 -20.43
C LYS A 90 5.06 0.51 -21.25
N GLU A 91 5.81 1.42 -20.64
CA GLU A 91 6.29 2.66 -21.24
C GLU A 91 7.79 2.59 -21.53
N PRO A 92 8.24 2.91 -22.77
CA PRO A 92 9.57 2.57 -23.27
C PRO A 92 10.75 3.40 -22.72
N ASN A 93 10.52 4.57 -22.12
CA ASN A 93 11.60 5.52 -21.85
C ASN A 93 11.40 6.28 -20.53
N TRP A 94 11.92 5.77 -19.41
CA TRP A 94 11.89 6.53 -18.15
C TRP A 94 13.21 6.52 -17.36
N VAL A 95 14.18 5.67 -17.73
CA VAL A 95 15.55 5.67 -17.14
C VAL A 95 16.61 6.01 -18.18
N ALA A 96 17.66 6.66 -17.70
CA ALA A 96 18.84 7.14 -18.40
C ALA A 96 19.34 6.28 -19.58
N SER A 97 19.69 6.97 -20.67
CA SER A 97 20.33 6.42 -21.86
C SER A 97 21.80 6.02 -21.65
N TYR A 98 22.37 6.39 -20.49
CA TYR A 98 23.72 6.09 -20.05
C TYR A 98 23.70 5.65 -18.57
N PRO A 99 24.76 4.99 -18.06
CA PRO A 99 24.77 4.56 -16.67
C PRO A 99 24.74 5.76 -15.71
N GLU A 100 23.80 5.75 -14.78
CA GLU A 100 23.66 6.79 -13.75
C GLU A 100 23.77 6.22 -12.34
N ARG A 101 24.15 7.08 -11.39
CA ARG A 101 24.28 6.70 -9.98
C ARG A 101 23.62 7.73 -9.09
N THR A 102 22.89 7.23 -8.10
CA THR A 102 22.24 8.07 -7.09
C THR A 102 22.45 7.47 -5.71
N ARG A 103 22.35 8.34 -4.71
CA ARG A 103 22.45 7.98 -3.29
C ARG A 103 21.10 8.23 -2.65
N GLY A 104 20.79 7.39 -1.69
CA GLY A 104 19.53 7.47 -0.99
C GLY A 104 19.48 6.54 0.19
N VAL A 105 18.27 6.16 0.53
CA VAL A 105 17.96 5.23 1.61
C VAL A 105 17.05 4.14 1.06
N VAL A 106 17.21 2.94 1.62
CA VAL A 106 16.31 1.82 1.43
C VAL A 106 15.64 1.56 2.76
N ASP A 107 14.34 1.32 2.71
CA ASP A 107 13.56 0.81 3.82
C ASP A 107 13.02 -0.57 3.46
N TYR A 108 13.30 -1.58 4.28
CA TYR A 108 12.87 -2.95 4.04
C TYR A 108 12.54 -3.68 5.34
N ASN A 109 11.52 -4.52 5.28
CA ASN A 109 11.10 -5.39 6.38
C ASN A 109 11.63 -6.83 6.23
N GLN A 110 12.02 -7.22 5.02
CA GLN A 110 12.64 -8.51 4.69
C GLN A 110 13.59 -8.33 3.50
N LEU A 111 14.55 -9.25 3.34
CA LEU A 111 15.44 -9.24 2.18
C LEU A 111 14.62 -9.25 0.88
N PRO A 112 14.91 -8.34 -0.06
CA PRO A 112 14.07 -8.12 -1.23
C PRO A 112 14.36 -9.19 -2.29
N GLN A 113 14.00 -10.46 -2.09
CA GLN A 113 14.20 -11.48 -3.12
C GLN A 113 12.88 -11.93 -3.72
N GLY A 114 12.79 -11.98 -5.05
CA GLY A 114 11.66 -12.52 -5.80
C GLY A 114 10.87 -11.47 -6.59
N ARG A 115 9.62 -11.81 -6.93
CA ARG A 115 8.73 -10.96 -7.72
C ARG A 115 7.91 -10.01 -6.84
N TYR A 116 7.67 -8.80 -7.34
CA TYR A 116 6.97 -7.71 -6.69
C TYR A 116 6.12 -6.94 -7.71
N ASP A 117 5.02 -6.35 -7.23
CA ASP A 117 4.40 -5.23 -7.91
C ASP A 117 5.26 -3.99 -7.62
N ALA A 118 5.59 -3.22 -8.65
CA ALA A 118 6.46 -2.07 -8.52
C ALA A 118 5.78 -0.77 -8.97
N VAL A 119 6.09 0.31 -8.28
CA VAL A 119 5.70 1.67 -8.65
C VAL A 119 6.94 2.55 -8.64
N ILE A 120 7.15 3.26 -9.74
CA ILE A 120 8.24 4.21 -9.90
C ILE A 120 7.68 5.61 -9.84
N ASN A 121 8.30 6.47 -9.04
CA ASN A 121 7.98 7.89 -9.00
C ASN A 121 9.28 8.69 -9.07
N ASP A 122 9.36 9.61 -10.02
CA ASP A 122 10.47 10.56 -10.12
C ASP A 122 9.83 11.93 -10.29
N ASN A 123 9.42 12.52 -9.17
CA ASN A 123 8.76 13.81 -9.21
C ASN A 123 9.10 14.69 -8.01
N ASP A 124 9.17 15.98 -8.32
CA ASP A 124 9.28 17.07 -7.36
C ASP A 124 8.07 17.01 -6.41
N ALA A 125 8.32 16.60 -5.16
CA ALA A 125 7.37 16.74 -4.08
C ALA A 125 7.19 18.23 -3.75
N LYS A 126 6.40 18.93 -4.57
CA LYS A 126 5.82 20.25 -4.26
C LYS A 126 6.86 21.33 -3.90
N GLY A 127 7.78 21.63 -4.83
CA GLY A 127 8.66 22.80 -4.76
C GLY A 127 10.00 22.55 -4.05
N GLY A 128 10.50 21.31 -4.10
CA GLY A 128 11.78 20.88 -3.54
C GLY A 128 12.73 20.28 -4.58
N ASP A 129 13.80 19.64 -4.10
CA ASP A 129 14.75 18.90 -4.94
C ASP A 129 14.08 17.66 -5.55
N LYS A 130 14.35 17.35 -6.82
CA LYS A 130 13.77 16.19 -7.51
C LYS A 130 14.17 14.89 -6.78
N THR A 131 13.17 14.11 -6.36
CA THR A 131 13.35 12.82 -5.67
C THR A 131 12.96 11.65 -6.56
N PHE A 132 13.79 10.61 -6.55
CA PHE A 132 13.49 9.33 -7.18
C PHE A 132 13.05 8.31 -6.13
N ARG A 133 11.98 7.59 -6.41
CA ARG A 133 11.39 6.57 -5.55
C ARG A 133 11.05 5.30 -6.33
N ILE A 134 11.34 4.15 -5.72
CA ILE A 134 10.84 2.84 -6.16
C ILE A 134 10.15 2.18 -4.97
N ASP A 135 8.88 1.87 -5.13
CA ASP A 135 8.10 1.06 -4.19
C ASP A 135 7.96 -0.35 -4.78
N LEU A 136 8.41 -1.37 -4.05
CA LEU A 136 8.32 -2.79 -4.40
C LEU A 136 7.49 -3.50 -3.32
N THR A 137 6.32 -4.00 -3.71
CA THR A 137 5.35 -4.59 -2.76
C THR A 137 4.92 -5.98 -3.18
N ARG A 138 4.76 -6.87 -2.19
CA ARG A 138 4.13 -8.17 -2.33
C ARG A 138 3.53 -8.58 -0.99
N PRO A 139 2.68 -9.62 -0.93
CA PRO A 139 2.19 -10.14 0.35
C PRO A 139 3.33 -10.46 1.31
N GLY A 140 3.41 -9.71 2.43
CA GLY A 140 4.36 -9.94 3.52
C GLY A 140 5.77 -9.39 3.32
N ALA A 141 6.07 -8.66 2.24
CA ALA A 141 7.35 -7.97 2.08
C ALA A 141 7.19 -6.66 1.30
N GLU A 142 7.87 -5.63 1.79
CA GLU A 142 7.90 -4.29 1.22
C GLU A 142 9.36 -3.81 1.17
N PHE A 143 9.73 -3.24 0.05
CA PHE A 143 11.02 -2.60 -0.17
C PHE A 143 10.77 -1.24 -0.79
N HIS A 144 11.32 -0.20 -0.18
CA HIS A 144 11.14 1.18 -0.60
C HIS A 144 12.52 1.82 -0.76
N TYR A 145 12.82 2.29 -1.97
CA TYR A 145 13.99 3.12 -2.21
C TYR A 145 13.55 4.58 -2.36
N GLU A 146 14.28 5.50 -1.74
CA GLU A 146 14.15 6.94 -1.96
C GLU A 146 15.53 7.58 -2.09
N GLY A 147 15.74 8.40 -3.11
CA GLY A 147 17.01 9.08 -3.37
C GLY A 147 16.89 10.26 -4.32
N THR A 148 18.02 10.72 -4.85
CA THR A 148 18.06 11.81 -5.82
C THR A 148 17.57 11.33 -7.19
N SER A 149 16.78 12.18 -7.87
CA SER A 149 16.36 12.01 -9.26
C SER A 149 17.50 11.70 -10.22
N VAL A 150 17.21 10.86 -11.22
CA VAL A 150 18.13 10.43 -12.28
C VAL A 150 17.56 10.68 -13.68
N THR A 151 16.49 11.45 -13.77
CA THR A 151 15.91 11.83 -15.05
C THR A 151 15.45 13.29 -15.02
N ASP A 152 15.47 13.92 -16.19
CA ASP A 152 14.88 15.23 -16.36
C ASP A 152 13.36 15.19 -16.51
N GLU A 153 12.81 14.00 -16.79
CA GLU A 153 11.38 13.75 -16.97
C GLU A 153 10.68 13.46 -15.65
N SER A 154 9.47 14.02 -15.50
CA SER A 154 8.57 13.73 -14.40
C SER A 154 7.92 12.34 -14.57
N ILE A 155 8.00 11.49 -13.56
CA ILE A 155 7.34 10.18 -13.55
C ILE A 155 6.37 10.14 -12.37
N ASP A 156 5.08 10.12 -12.69
CA ASP A 156 4.00 9.99 -11.70
C ASP A 156 3.54 8.54 -11.58
N ASP A 157 3.98 7.87 -10.52
CA ASP A 157 3.50 6.54 -10.11
C ASP A 157 3.37 5.54 -11.27
N LEU A 158 4.43 5.42 -12.08
CA LEU A 158 4.48 4.51 -13.22
C LEU A 158 4.48 3.06 -12.72
N PRO A 159 3.46 2.25 -13.05
CA PRO A 159 3.41 0.85 -12.65
C PRO A 159 4.41 0.00 -13.43
N ALA A 160 5.03 -0.96 -12.75
CA ALA A 160 6.00 -1.89 -13.28
C ALA A 160 5.86 -3.28 -12.66
N ASP A 161 6.32 -4.31 -13.38
CA ASP A 161 6.61 -5.60 -12.78
C ASP A 161 8.05 -5.57 -12.23
N GLY A 162 8.22 -5.90 -10.95
CA GLY A 162 9.51 -5.92 -10.27
C GLY A 162 10.02 -7.35 -10.04
N TYR A 163 11.32 -7.56 -10.25
CA TYR A 163 12.02 -8.76 -9.81
C TYR A 163 13.35 -8.39 -9.17
N VAL A 164 13.57 -8.84 -7.94
CA VAL A 164 14.78 -8.53 -7.20
C VAL A 164 15.55 -9.81 -6.88
N ARG A 165 16.86 -9.78 -7.08
CA ARG A 165 17.77 -10.90 -6.79
C ARG A 165 19.03 -10.40 -6.11
N THR A 166 19.63 -11.21 -5.26
CA THR A 166 20.97 -10.93 -4.73
C THR A 166 22.01 -11.03 -5.83
N VAL A 167 23.04 -10.20 -5.71
CA VAL A 167 24.24 -10.26 -6.54
C VAL A 167 25.37 -10.70 -5.63
N ASP A 168 25.88 -11.90 -5.84
CA ASP A 168 27.09 -12.34 -5.15
C ASP A 168 28.27 -11.59 -5.77
N ASP A 169 28.95 -10.77 -4.96
CA ASP A 169 30.13 -9.97 -5.35
C ASP A 169 31.41 -10.85 -5.41
N ASP A 170 31.26 -12.16 -5.63
CA ASP A 170 32.33 -13.19 -5.63
C ASP A 170 33.27 -13.10 -6.84
N PHE A 171 33.19 -12.04 -7.65
CA PHE A 171 34.05 -11.79 -8.81
C PHE A 171 34.71 -10.40 -8.77
N ARG A 172 35.22 -9.99 -7.60
CA ARG A 172 36.22 -8.92 -7.51
C ARG A 172 37.64 -9.46 -7.49
#